data_AF-A0A378XZR6-F1
#
_entry.id   AF-A0A378XZR6-F1
#
_cell.length_a   1.000
_cell.length_b   1.000
_cell.length_c   1.000
_cell.angle_alpha   90.00
_cell.angle_beta   90.00
_cell.angle_gamma   90.00
#
_symmetry.space_group_name_H-M   'P 1'
#
loop_
_entity.id
_entity.type
_entity.pdbx_description
1 polymer ?
#
loop_
_entity_poly.entity_id
_entity_poly.type
_entity_poly.pdbx_seq_one_letter_code
_entity_poly.pdbx_strand_id
1 'polypeptide(L)'
;MYAYLDKYQILHVVNEKELAEQYALNKKIVEVDIEEEHGYPVINKQAVVYYAEDGAAFIYGNRTDKRAKQIITPEEITKIVNKLK
;
A
#
# COMPACT_ATOMS: atom_id res chain seq x y z
N MET A 1 2.71 6.65 10.63
CA MET A 1 2.16 5.33 10.27
C MET A 1 3.27 4.46 9.69
N TYR A 2 3.05 3.16 9.54
CA TYR A 2 4.05 2.20 9.08
C TYR A 2 3.59 1.55 7.78
N ALA A 3 4.38 1.71 6.73
CA ALA A 3 4.14 1.09 5.43
C ALA A 3 5.00 -0.16 5.26
N TYR A 4 4.43 -1.19 4.65
CA TYR A 4 5.11 -2.44 4.33
C TYR A 4 4.50 -3.09 3.10
N LEU A 5 5.26 -3.99 2.45
CA LEU A 5 4.71 -4.92 1.47
C LEU A 5 4.40 -6.24 2.17
N ASP A 6 3.22 -6.80 1.94
CA ASP A 6 2.90 -8.13 2.44
C ASP A 6 3.57 -9.23 1.58
N LYS A 7 3.33 -10.50 1.92
CA LYS A 7 3.85 -11.65 1.16
C LYS A 7 3.35 -11.74 -0.28
N TYR A 8 2.27 -11.04 -0.63
CA TYR A 8 1.73 -10.94 -1.98
C TYR A 8 2.17 -9.66 -2.69
N GLN A 9 3.15 -8.94 -2.11
CA GLN A 9 3.67 -7.67 -2.63
C GLN A 9 2.60 -6.57 -2.74
N ILE A 10 1.59 -6.61 -1.87
CA ILE A 10 0.57 -5.57 -1.75
C ILE A 10 1.04 -4.54 -0.72
N LEU A 11 0.94 -3.26 -1.06
CA LEU A 11 1.30 -2.18 -0.12
C LEU A 11 0.20 -1.97 0.91
N HIS A 12 0.61 -2.02 2.18
CA HIS A 12 -0.24 -1.74 3.33
C HIS A 12 0.33 -0.60 4.16
N VAL A 13 -0.56 0.10 4.87
CA VAL A 13 -0.23 1.13 5.86
C VAL A 13 -1.03 0.86 7.13
N VAL A 14 -0.36 0.86 8.28
CA VAL A 14 -0.98 0.60 9.59
C VAL A 14 -0.44 1.55 10.65
N ASN A 15 -1.20 1.72 11.74
CA ASN A 15 -0.79 2.57 12.87
C ASN A 15 0.17 1.86 13.85
N GLU A 16 0.16 0.54 13.88
CA GLU A 16 0.92 -0.27 14.83
C GLU A 16 2.15 -0.89 14.16
N LYS A 17 3.33 -0.69 14.76
CA LYS A 17 4.58 -1.21 14.22
C LYS A 17 4.66 -2.73 14.33
N GLU A 18 4.20 -3.32 15.43
CA GLU A 18 4.24 -4.78 15.60
C GLU A 18 3.41 -5.49 14.53
N LEU A 19 2.27 -4.90 14.15
CA LEU A 19 1.44 -5.42 13.07
C LEU A 19 2.17 -5.37 11.73
N ALA A 20 2.82 -4.25 11.41
CA ALA A 20 3.66 -4.16 10.22
C ALA A 20 4.79 -5.19 10.24
N GLU A 21 5.47 -5.39 11.38
CA GLU A 21 6.54 -6.40 11.54
C GLU A 21 6.03 -7.83 11.35
N GLN A 22 4.81 -8.13 11.77
CA GLN A 22 4.20 -9.45 11.61
C GLN A 22 3.97 -9.79 10.14
N TYR A 23 3.49 -8.84 9.34
CA TYR A 23 3.04 -9.09 7.95
C TYR A 23 4.05 -8.65 6.88
N ALA A 24 5.03 -7.80 7.22
CA ALA A 24 6.03 -7.32 6.28
C ALA A 24 6.88 -8.43 5.68
N LEU A 25 6.86 -8.49 4.35
CA LEU A 25 7.83 -9.23 3.56
C LEU A 25 9.24 -8.76 3.92
N ASN A 26 10.13 -9.70 4.23
CA ASN A 26 11.52 -9.46 4.60
C ASN A 26 11.72 -8.51 5.81
N LYS A 27 10.69 -8.33 6.65
CA LYS A 27 10.72 -7.41 7.82
C LYS A 27 11.05 -5.95 7.45
N LYS A 28 10.87 -5.57 6.19
CA LYS A 28 11.16 -4.23 5.70
C LYS A 28 9.94 -3.33 5.86
N ILE A 29 10.10 -2.27 6.63
CA ILE A 29 9.04 -1.35 7.04
C ILE A 29 9.59 0.07 6.94
N VAL A 30 8.75 1.01 6.54
CA VAL A 30 9.11 2.42 6.48
C VAL A 30 8.06 3.26 7.19
N GLU A 31 8.51 4.22 7.99
CA GLU A 31 7.61 5.22 8.56
C GLU A 31 7.14 6.18 7.47
N VAL A 32 5.85 6.46 7.48
CA VAL A 32 5.17 7.30 6.50
C VAL A 32 4.19 8.24 7.19
N ASP A 33 3.98 9.39 6.55
CA ASP A 33 3.00 10.41 6.93
C ASP A 33 1.89 10.45 5.86
N ILE A 34 1.13 9.36 5.79
CA ILE A 34 -0.06 9.22 4.94
C ILE A 34 -1.13 8.48 5.73
N GLU A 35 -2.39 8.86 5.53
CA GLU A 35 -3.55 8.18 6.13
C GLU A 35 -3.74 6.77 5.54
N GLU A 36 -4.51 5.93 6.24
CA GLU A 36 -4.97 4.65 5.73
C GLU A 36 -6.49 4.51 5.84
N GLU A 37 -7.05 3.70 4.95
CA GLU A 37 -8.40 3.18 5.04
C GLU A 37 -8.36 1.68 4.80
N HIS A 38 -8.77 0.90 5.81
CA HIS A 38 -8.78 -0.56 5.79
C HIS A 38 -7.41 -1.22 5.49
N GLY A 39 -6.34 -0.60 5.96
CA GLY A 39 -4.96 -1.04 5.78
C GLY A 39 -4.35 -0.63 4.44
N TYR A 40 -5.03 0.20 3.64
CA TYR A 40 -4.53 0.71 2.36
C TYR A 40 -4.23 2.21 2.45
N PRO A 41 -3.15 2.68 1.80
CA PRO A 41 -2.80 4.10 1.79
C PRO A 41 -3.90 4.96 1.16
N VAL A 42 -4.23 6.08 1.78
CA VAL A 42 -5.17 7.07 1.25
C VAL A 42 -4.41 8.18 0.54
N ILE A 43 -4.66 8.34 -0.76
CA ILE A 43 -4.08 9.40 -1.60
C ILE A 43 -5.22 10.21 -2.19
N ASN A 44 -5.17 11.55 -2.05
CA ASN A 44 -6.22 12.45 -2.53
C ASN A 44 -7.64 12.04 -2.08
N LYS A 45 -7.78 11.62 -0.81
CA LYS A 45 -9.03 11.14 -0.19
C LYS A 45 -9.59 9.84 -0.79
N GLN A 46 -8.74 9.02 -1.41
CA GLN A 46 -9.13 7.71 -1.93
C GLN A 46 -8.18 6.63 -1.43
N ALA A 47 -8.73 5.53 -0.91
CA ALA A 47 -7.95 4.33 -0.61
C ALA A 47 -7.38 3.74 -1.91
N VAL A 48 -6.06 3.51 -1.94
CA VAL A 48 -5.33 2.99 -3.09
C VAL A 48 -4.81 1.60 -2.78
N VAL A 49 -5.27 0.60 -3.52
CA VAL A 49 -4.72 -0.76 -3.49
C VAL A 49 -3.60 -0.84 -4.52
N TYR A 50 -2.35 -1.02 -4.06
CA TYR A 50 -1.18 -1.09 -4.92
C TYR A 50 -0.51 -2.46 -4.89
N TYR A 51 -0.27 -3.01 -6.08
CA TYR A 51 0.42 -4.28 -6.32
C TYR A 51 1.83 -4.01 -6.84
N ALA A 52 2.84 -4.22 -6.01
CA ALA A 52 4.22 -3.89 -6.35
C ALA A 52 4.83 -4.80 -7.41
N GLU A 53 4.35 -6.05 -7.51
CA GLU A 53 4.74 -7.00 -8.56
C GLU A 53 4.34 -6.49 -9.95
N ASP A 54 3.11 -5.99 -10.08
CA ASP A 54 2.53 -5.55 -11.34
C ASP A 54 2.79 -4.05 -11.63
N GLY A 55 3.27 -3.30 -10.62
CA GLY A 55 3.37 -1.84 -10.67
C GLY A 55 2.01 -1.14 -10.82
N ALA A 56 0.91 -1.81 -10.41
CA ALA A 56 -0.46 -1.38 -10.68
C ALA A 56 -1.17 -0.86 -9.43
N ALA A 57 -1.88 0.26 -9.58
CA ALA A 57 -2.69 0.88 -8.54
C ALA A 57 -4.17 0.87 -8.89
N PHE A 58 -5.03 0.63 -7.90
CA PHE A 58 -6.48 0.59 -8.04
C PHE A 58 -7.15 1.43 -6.96
N ILE A 59 -8.29 2.01 -7.30
CA ILE A 59 -9.24 2.64 -6.36
C ILE A 59 -10.60 1.96 -6.46
N TYR A 60 -11.47 2.20 -5.47
CA TYR A 60 -12.82 1.61 -5.38
C TYR A 60 -12.85 0.07 -5.28
N GLY A 61 -11.76 -0.51 -4.78
CA GLY A 61 -11.60 -1.95 -4.60
C GLY A 61 -10.24 -2.44 -5.08
N ASN A 62 -10.03 -3.73 -4.90
CA ASN A 62 -8.86 -4.46 -5.37
C ASN A 62 -9.02 -4.94 -6.82
N ARG A 63 -8.00 -5.52 -7.44
CA ARG A 63 -8.02 -5.89 -8.87
C ARG A 63 -9.10 -6.91 -9.30
N THR A 64 -9.75 -7.57 -8.35
CA THR A 64 -10.83 -8.55 -8.60
C THR A 64 -12.23 -7.98 -8.40
N ASP A 65 -12.34 -6.76 -7.84
CA ASP A 65 -13.62 -6.12 -7.61
C ASP A 65 -14.19 -5.53 -8.91
N LYS A 66 -15.48 -5.77 -9.19
CA LYS A 66 -16.15 -5.27 -10.40
C LYS A 66 -16.18 -3.74 -10.52
N ARG A 67 -16.03 -3.04 -9.39
CA ARG A 67 -16.07 -1.58 -9.31
C ARG A 67 -14.68 -0.95 -9.31
N ALA A 68 -13.63 -1.77 -9.18
CA ALA A 68 -12.28 -1.27 -9.11
C ALA A 68 -11.90 -0.57 -10.41
N LYS A 69 -11.18 0.53 -10.25
CA LYS A 69 -10.65 1.31 -11.35
C LYS A 69 -9.15 1.37 -11.23
N GLN A 70 -8.45 0.85 -12.24
CA GLN A 70 -7.01 1.03 -12.34
C GLN A 70 -6.72 2.52 -12.58
N ILE A 71 -5.72 3.02 -11.87
CA ILE A 71 -5.23 4.40 -11.98
C ILE A 71 -3.73 4.38 -12.29
N ILE A 72 -3.22 5.54 -12.73
CA ILE A 72 -1.78 5.77 -12.72
C ILE A 72 -1.33 5.74 -11.26
N THR A 73 -0.26 5.00 -10.98
CA THR A 73 0.31 4.91 -9.63
C THR A 73 0.72 6.30 -9.15
N PRO A 74 0.17 6.79 -8.01
CA PRO A 74 0.57 8.07 -7.45
C PRO A 74 2.06 8.09 -7.09
N GLU A 75 2.72 9.25 -7.25
CA GLU A 75 4.16 9.37 -6.96
C GLU A 75 4.50 9.03 -5.51
N GLU A 76 3.61 9.35 -4.58
CA GLU A 76 3.73 9.07 -3.15
C GLU A 76 3.86 7.56 -2.92
N ILE A 77 3.04 6.76 -3.59
CA ILE A 77 3.08 5.30 -3.55
C ILE A 77 4.40 4.80 -4.11
N THR A 78 4.83 5.32 -5.27
CA THR A 78 6.13 4.95 -5.87
C THR A 78 7.30 5.26 -4.93
N LYS A 79 7.30 6.43 -4.29
CA LYS A 79 8.34 6.85 -3.32
C LYS A 79 8.40 5.91 -2.11
N ILE A 80 7.26 5.50 -1.57
CA ILE A 80 7.18 4.56 -0.45
C ILE A 80 7.71 3.18 -0.86
N VAL A 81 7.23 2.65 -1.97
CA VAL A 81 7.60 1.31 -2.46
C VAL A 81 9.09 1.23 -2.80
N ASN A 82 9.69 2.28 -3.34
CA ASN A 82 11.12 2.33 -3.60
C ASN A 82 11.98 2.29 -2.32
N LYS A 83 11.45 2.76 -1.18
CA LYS A 83 12.12 2.59 0.12
C LYS A 83 11.93 1.19 0.70
N LEU A 84 10.91 0.45 0.24
CA LEU A 84 10.59 -0.92 0.67
C LEU A 84 11.27 -2.02 -0.15
N LYS A 85 11.79 -1.68 -1.34
CA LYS A 85 12.70 -2.54 -2.13
C LYS A 85 14.11 -2.43 -1.60
#